data_AF-A0A1D2AJ51-F1
#
_entry.id   AF-A0A1D2AJ51-F1
#
_cell.length_a   1.000
_cell.length_b   1.000
_cell.length_c   1.000
_cell.angle_alpha   90.00
_cell.angle_beta   90.00
_cell.angle_gamma   90.00
#
_symmetry.space_group_name_H-M   'P 1'
#
loop_
_entity.id
_entity.type
_entity.pdbx_description
1 polymer ?
#
loop_
_entity_poly.entity_id
_entity_poly.type
_entity_poly.pdbx_seq_one_letter_code
_entity_poly.pdbx_strand_id
1 'polypeptide(L)'
;ANKIKYGKKANGPSLSAKRFCRDSILPEIITGPESDFSVAGHIEWMGSELKKVCPDMERISDAMRITFESRRSWLRGQNPSAEAILERYPALTKQEQVFEEFTRIACVDPRAEAARNRGPILRFSRSSVSGQQSFTIGGRALHAASYCTG
;
A
#
# COMPACT_ATOMS: atom_id res chain seq x y z
N ALA A 1 -52.54 52.51 -8.43
CA ALA A 1 -51.18 51.97 -8.21
C ALA A 1 -51.12 51.31 -6.83
N ASN A 2 -51.13 49.97 -6.79
CA ASN A 2 -51.10 49.19 -5.53
C ASN A 2 -49.66 48.93 -5.11
N LYS A 3 -49.27 49.36 -3.89
CA LYS A 3 -47.95 49.06 -3.31
C LYS A 3 -48.05 47.78 -2.48
N ILE A 4 -47.50 46.67 -2.97
CA ILE A 4 -47.32 45.44 -2.19
C ILE A 4 -46.13 45.65 -1.24
N LYS A 5 -46.39 45.69 0.07
CA LYS A 5 -45.36 45.64 1.11
C LYS A 5 -45.01 44.19 1.38
N TYR A 6 -43.81 43.74 0.99
CA TYR A 6 -43.30 42.43 1.38
C TYR A 6 -42.84 42.48 2.84
N GLY A 7 -43.64 41.91 3.75
CA GLY A 7 -43.25 41.69 5.13
C GLY A 7 -42.14 40.64 5.24
N LYS A 8 -41.04 41.01 5.88
CA LYS A 8 -39.95 40.11 6.28
C LYS A 8 -40.49 39.13 7.32
N LYS A 9 -40.82 37.90 6.93
CA LYS A 9 -41.23 36.85 7.88
C LYS A 9 -40.00 36.45 8.70
N ALA A 10 -40.12 36.53 10.01
CA ALA A 10 -39.11 36.06 10.94
C ALA A 10 -38.86 34.56 10.71
N ASN A 11 -37.58 34.21 10.61
CA ASN A 11 -37.12 32.83 10.52
C ASN A 11 -37.57 32.07 11.75
N GLY A 12 -38.47 31.09 11.57
CA GLY A 12 -38.53 29.97 12.51
C GLY A 12 -37.18 29.24 12.47
N PRO A 13 -36.69 28.69 13.60
CA PRO A 13 -35.49 27.88 13.57
C PRO A 13 -35.75 26.64 12.71
N SER A 14 -35.23 26.65 11.48
CA SER A 14 -35.12 25.46 10.65
C SER A 14 -34.27 24.44 11.39
N LEU A 15 -34.85 23.29 11.74
CA LEU A 15 -34.13 22.16 12.32
C LEU A 15 -33.28 21.41 11.28
N SER A 16 -33.20 21.89 10.03
CA SER A 16 -32.41 21.27 8.96
C SER A 16 -31.20 22.13 8.56
N ALA A 17 -30.22 22.19 9.45
CA ALA A 17 -28.79 22.33 9.12
C ALA A 17 -27.98 22.40 10.41
N LYS A 18 -28.00 21.32 11.22
CA LYS A 18 -26.90 21.12 12.16
C LYS A 18 -25.66 20.80 11.32
N ARG A 19 -24.84 21.83 11.07
CA ARG A 19 -23.41 21.64 10.85
C ARG A 19 -22.90 20.96 12.12
N PHE A 20 -22.86 19.64 12.11
CA PHE A 20 -22.09 18.88 13.07
C PHE A 20 -20.63 19.25 12.79
N CYS A 21 -20.15 20.32 13.43
CA CYS A 21 -18.76 20.39 13.78
C CYS A 21 -18.47 19.07 14.48
N ARG A 22 -17.62 18.22 13.88
CA ARG A 22 -17.17 16.99 14.51
C ARG A 22 -16.57 17.39 15.85
N ASP A 23 -17.33 17.19 16.93
CA ASP A 23 -16.79 17.28 18.27
C ASP A 23 -15.64 16.28 18.35
N SER A 24 -14.49 16.81 18.78
CA SER A 24 -13.18 16.17 18.81
C SER A 24 -13.06 15.12 19.91
N ILE A 25 -14.07 14.27 20.06
CA ILE A 25 -14.06 13.14 21.00
C ILE A 25 -14.57 11.94 20.20
N LEU A 26 -13.65 11.31 19.47
CA LEU A 26 -13.88 9.96 18.95
C LEU A 26 -14.07 9.05 20.17
N PRO A 27 -15.24 8.41 20.35
CA PRO A 27 -15.40 7.44 21.40
C PRO A 27 -14.46 6.28 21.10
N GLU A 28 -13.65 5.98 22.11
CA GLU A 28 -13.13 4.66 22.47
C GLU A 28 -13.44 3.54 21.46
N ILE A 29 -12.37 3.09 20.80
CA ILE A 29 -12.18 1.84 20.06
C ILE A 29 -13.37 0.88 20.23
N ILE A 30 -14.32 0.93 19.29
CA ILE A 30 -15.33 -0.12 19.14
C ILE A 30 -14.55 -1.36 18.73
N THR A 31 -14.26 -2.22 19.69
CA THR A 31 -13.51 -3.46 19.50
C THR A 31 -14.47 -4.52 18.94
N GLY A 32 -15.02 -4.24 17.75
CA GLY A 32 -15.82 -5.17 16.96
C GLY A 32 -15.15 -5.36 15.60
N PRO A 33 -15.46 -6.44 14.86
CA PRO A 33 -15.01 -6.54 13.48
C PRO A 33 -15.53 -5.33 12.70
N GLU A 34 -14.62 -4.58 12.09
CA GLU A 34 -14.99 -3.45 11.24
C GLU A 34 -15.97 -3.91 10.18
N SER A 35 -17.14 -3.29 10.13
CA SER A 35 -18.09 -3.54 9.05
C SER A 35 -17.47 -3.18 7.71
N ASP A 36 -17.92 -3.81 6.61
CA ASP A 36 -17.42 -3.52 5.26
C ASP A 36 -17.52 -2.03 4.89
N PHE A 37 -18.53 -1.33 5.41
CA PHE A 37 -18.68 0.12 5.26
C PHE A 37 -17.57 0.91 5.95
N SER A 38 -17.11 0.44 7.13
CA SER A 38 -16.00 1.06 7.86
C SER A 38 -14.67 0.86 7.12
N VAL A 39 -14.43 -0.36 6.60
CA VAL A 39 -13.22 -0.68 5.82
C VAL A 39 -13.09 0.20 4.58
N ALA A 40 -14.17 0.38 3.82
CA ALA A 40 -14.17 1.24 2.64
C ALA A 40 -13.85 2.71 3.00
N GLY A 41 -14.40 3.20 4.11
CA GLY A 41 -14.10 4.55 4.60
C GLY A 41 -12.63 4.74 4.98
N HIS A 42 -12.02 3.76 5.64
CA HIS A 42 -10.58 3.80 5.94
C HIS A 42 -9.72 3.80 4.68
N ILE A 43 -10.09 3.02 3.67
CA ILE A 43 -9.39 2.97 2.38
C ILE A 43 -9.45 4.32 1.65
N GLU A 44 -10.64 4.90 1.51
CA GLU A 44 -10.85 6.19 0.86
C GLU A 44 -10.09 7.31 1.59
N TRP A 45 -10.15 7.30 2.92
CA TRP A 45 -9.41 8.24 3.75
C TRP A 45 -7.91 8.13 3.53
N MET A 46 -7.33 6.92 3.54
CA MET A 46 -5.89 6.72 3.27
C MET A 46 -5.49 7.26 1.89
N GLY A 47 -6.30 6.98 0.86
CA GLY A 47 -6.06 7.47 -0.50
C GLY A 47 -6.08 9.00 -0.60
N SER A 48 -6.89 9.65 0.22
CA SER A 48 -6.95 11.12 0.30
C SER A 48 -5.80 11.71 1.12
N GLU A 49 -5.43 11.04 2.22
CA GLU A 49 -4.32 11.44 3.10
C GLU A 49 -2.98 11.41 2.37
N LEU A 50 -2.72 10.35 1.59
CA LEU A 50 -1.48 10.17 0.83
C LEU A 50 -1.27 11.21 -0.28
N LYS A 51 -2.31 11.91 -0.70
CA LYS A 51 -2.23 12.99 -1.71
C LYS A 51 -1.80 14.34 -1.11
N LYS A 52 -1.77 14.47 0.22
CA LYS A 52 -1.35 15.70 0.88
C LYS A 52 0.16 15.91 0.75
N VAL A 53 0.59 17.17 0.82
CA VAL A 53 2.02 17.55 0.82
C VAL A 53 2.74 16.95 2.03
N CYS A 54 2.07 16.92 3.18
CA CYS A 54 2.56 16.30 4.42
C CYS A 54 1.49 15.32 4.93
N PRO A 55 1.53 14.05 4.51
CA PRO A 55 0.60 13.02 4.97
C PRO A 55 0.84 12.64 6.44
N ASP A 56 -0.24 12.39 7.16
CA ASP A 56 -0.18 11.81 8.52
C ASP A 56 0.08 10.30 8.44
N MET A 57 1.36 9.92 8.50
CA MET A 57 1.79 8.54 8.37
C MET A 57 1.38 7.66 9.57
N GLU A 58 1.24 8.24 10.77
CA GLU A 58 0.82 7.51 11.96
C GLU A 58 -0.63 7.04 11.82
N ARG A 59 -1.51 7.97 11.41
CA ARG A 59 -2.91 7.62 11.16
C ARG A 59 -3.09 6.71 9.95
N ILE A 60 -2.21 6.79 8.95
CA ILE A 60 -2.18 5.82 7.84
C ILE A 60 -1.82 4.42 8.37
N SER A 61 -0.80 4.27 9.22
CA SER A 61 -0.45 2.99 9.82
C SER A 61 -1.61 2.41 10.65
N ASP A 62 -2.35 3.25 11.38
CA ASP A 62 -3.55 2.84 12.10
C ASP A 62 -4.67 2.38 11.18
N ALA A 63 -4.99 3.14 10.13
CA ALA A 63 -5.98 2.72 9.14
C ALA A 63 -5.56 1.42 8.43
N MET A 64 -4.26 1.25 8.16
CA MET A 64 -3.70 0.00 7.63
C MET A 64 -3.87 -1.16 8.62
N ARG A 65 -3.67 -0.93 9.92
CA ARG A 65 -3.86 -1.94 10.96
C ARG A 65 -5.33 -2.36 11.07
N ILE A 66 -6.24 -1.39 11.06
CA ILE A 66 -7.69 -1.62 11.14
C ILE A 66 -8.16 -2.45 9.93
N THR A 67 -7.65 -2.16 8.73
CA THR A 67 -8.04 -2.86 7.49
C THR A 67 -7.33 -4.18 7.25
N PHE A 68 -6.46 -4.63 8.16
CA PHE A 68 -5.57 -5.78 7.96
C PHE A 68 -6.32 -7.08 7.66
N GLU A 69 -7.29 -7.46 8.47
CA GLU A 69 -8.02 -8.73 8.30
C GLU A 69 -8.83 -8.75 7.00
N SER A 70 -9.50 -7.64 6.66
CA SER A 70 -10.23 -7.51 5.40
C SER A 70 -9.30 -7.63 4.20
N ARG A 71 -8.15 -6.93 4.22
CA ARG A 71 -7.13 -7.04 3.19
C ARG A 71 -6.63 -8.48 3.05
N ARG A 72 -6.28 -9.14 4.16
CA ARG A 72 -5.76 -10.52 4.16
C ARG A 72 -6.79 -11.52 3.63
N SER A 73 -8.05 -11.37 4.01
CA SER A 73 -9.16 -12.19 3.51
C SER A 73 -9.31 -12.03 1.99
N TRP A 74 -9.31 -10.79 1.50
CA TRP A 74 -9.39 -10.48 0.07
C TRP A 74 -8.20 -11.03 -0.73
N LEU A 75 -6.97 -10.86 -0.22
CA LEU A 75 -5.75 -11.38 -0.85
C LEU A 75 -5.80 -12.91 -1.02
N ARG A 76 -6.26 -13.63 0.01
CA ARG A 76 -6.39 -15.09 -0.04
C ARG A 76 -7.53 -15.55 -0.95
N GLY A 77 -8.66 -14.86 -0.91
CA GLY A 77 -9.87 -15.26 -1.63
C GLY A 77 -9.82 -14.97 -3.13
N GLN A 78 -9.22 -13.84 -3.53
CA GLN A 78 -9.25 -13.39 -4.92
C GLN A 78 -7.90 -13.44 -5.64
N ASN A 79 -6.80 -13.64 -4.89
CA ASN A 79 -5.42 -13.63 -5.42
C ASN A 79 -5.18 -12.49 -6.45
N PRO A 80 -5.44 -11.22 -6.06
CA PRO A 80 -5.39 -10.09 -6.97
C PRO A 80 -3.96 -9.79 -7.44
N SER A 81 -3.83 -9.11 -8.58
CA SER A 81 -2.53 -8.62 -9.07
C SER A 81 -1.94 -7.57 -8.14
N ALA A 82 -0.61 -7.38 -8.20
CA ALA A 82 0.07 -6.33 -7.44
C ALA A 82 -0.52 -4.94 -7.73
N GLU A 83 -0.86 -4.66 -8.99
CA GLU A 83 -1.49 -3.39 -9.39
C GLU A 83 -2.84 -3.18 -8.70
N ALA A 84 -3.72 -4.18 -8.73
CA ALA A 84 -5.02 -4.12 -8.06
C ALA A 84 -4.90 -3.96 -6.54
N ILE A 85 -3.87 -4.56 -5.94
CA ILE A 85 -3.57 -4.39 -4.51
C ILE A 85 -3.19 -2.94 -4.21
N LEU A 86 -2.31 -2.35 -5.02
CA LEU A 86 -1.85 -0.98 -4.84
C LEU A 86 -2.95 0.05 -5.13
N GLU A 87 -3.85 -0.24 -6.06
CA GLU A 87 -5.02 0.60 -6.34
C GLU A 87 -5.97 0.62 -5.13
N ARG A 88 -6.28 -0.55 -4.57
CA ARG A 88 -7.21 -0.67 -3.43
C ARG A 88 -6.59 -0.23 -2.11
N TYR A 89 -5.30 -0.48 -1.90
CA TYR A 89 -4.59 -0.14 -0.66
C TYR A 89 -3.34 0.70 -0.99
N PRO A 90 -3.51 2.00 -1.30
CA PRO A 90 -2.45 2.85 -1.82
C PRO A 90 -1.28 3.06 -0.85
N ALA A 91 -1.50 2.87 0.45
CA ALA A 91 -0.43 2.93 1.45
C ALA A 91 0.65 1.86 1.25
N LEU A 92 0.33 0.73 0.61
CA LEU A 92 1.30 -0.32 0.27
C LEU A 92 2.32 0.09 -0.80
N THR A 93 2.15 1.26 -1.43
CA THR A 93 3.22 1.86 -2.24
C THR A 93 4.41 2.29 -1.39
N LYS A 94 4.24 2.45 -0.08
CA LYS A 94 5.28 2.82 0.86
C LYS A 94 5.94 1.57 1.44
N GLN A 95 7.27 1.54 1.38
CA GLN A 95 8.07 0.42 1.84
C GLN A 95 7.85 0.11 3.32
N GLU A 96 7.67 1.14 4.14
CA GLU A 96 7.41 1.02 5.57
C GLU A 96 6.13 0.21 5.84
N GLN A 97 5.07 0.49 5.09
CA GLN A 97 3.79 -0.21 5.24
C GLN A 97 3.90 -1.68 4.81
N VAL A 98 4.71 -1.99 3.79
CA VAL A 98 4.98 -3.38 3.39
C VAL A 98 5.71 -4.14 4.50
N PHE A 99 6.67 -3.50 5.17
CA PHE A 99 7.38 -4.12 6.30
C PHE A 99 6.50 -4.29 7.53
N GLU A 100 5.64 -3.32 7.82
CA GLU A 100 4.63 -3.47 8.87
C GLU A 100 3.69 -4.64 8.59
N GLU A 101 3.19 -4.78 7.35
CA GLU A 101 2.36 -5.93 6.97
C GLU A 101 3.10 -7.26 7.11
N PHE A 102 4.36 -7.34 6.67
CA PHE A 102 5.18 -8.53 6.88
C PHE A 102 5.30 -8.86 8.37
N THR A 103 5.57 -7.85 9.20
CA THR A 103 5.72 -8.02 10.65
C THR A 103 4.40 -8.50 11.27
N ARG A 104 3.25 -7.99 10.84
CA ARG A 104 1.92 -8.44 11.29
C ARG A 104 1.65 -9.90 10.90
N ILE A 105 2.18 -10.37 9.78
CA ILE A 105 1.97 -11.74 9.29
C ILE A 105 2.94 -12.72 9.95
N ALA A 106 4.23 -12.37 10.00
CA ALA A 106 5.32 -13.26 10.39
C ALA A 106 5.73 -13.10 11.87
N CYS A 107 5.24 -12.07 12.55
CA CYS A 107 5.66 -11.68 13.91
C CYS A 107 7.17 -11.43 14.05
N VAL A 108 7.83 -11.09 12.94
CA VAL A 108 9.27 -10.86 12.86
C VAL A 108 9.51 -9.60 12.01
N ASP A 109 10.42 -8.73 12.47
CA ASP A 109 10.88 -7.60 11.66
C ASP A 109 11.74 -8.12 10.48
N PRO A 110 11.33 -7.88 9.22
CA PRO A 110 12.05 -8.36 8.06
C PRO A 110 13.47 -7.77 7.97
N ARG A 111 13.71 -6.58 8.52
CA ARG A 111 15.03 -5.94 8.53
C ARG A 111 15.97 -6.65 9.49
N ALA A 112 15.50 -6.93 10.71
CA ALA A 112 16.25 -7.70 11.70
C ALA A 112 16.52 -9.15 11.23
N GLU A 113 15.53 -9.80 10.60
CA GLU A 113 15.69 -11.14 10.03
C GLU A 113 16.72 -11.13 8.89
N ALA A 114 16.64 -10.16 7.98
CA ALA A 114 17.61 -10.02 6.90
C ALA A 114 19.03 -9.78 7.45
N ALA A 115 19.18 -9.01 8.52
CA ALA A 115 20.48 -8.80 9.18
C ALA A 115 21.04 -10.08 9.79
N ARG A 116 20.19 -10.91 10.43
CA ARG A 116 20.58 -12.22 10.98
C ARG A 116 21.01 -13.21 9.90
N ASN A 117 20.34 -13.19 8.75
CA ASN A 117 20.60 -14.13 7.64
C ASN A 117 21.62 -13.61 6.61
N ARG A 118 22.32 -12.50 6.88
CA ARG A 118 23.49 -12.08 6.09
C ARG A 118 24.66 -13.03 6.34
N GLY A 119 24.61 -14.20 5.72
CA GLY A 119 25.82 -14.95 5.38
C GLY A 119 26.72 -14.11 4.47
N PRO A 120 27.99 -14.52 4.23
CA PRO A 120 28.88 -13.78 3.34
C PRO A 120 28.18 -13.61 1.99
N ILE A 121 27.89 -12.37 1.63
CA ILE A 121 27.39 -12.01 0.31
C ILE A 121 28.45 -12.55 -0.65
N LEU A 122 28.15 -13.66 -1.33
CA LEU A 122 28.88 -14.08 -2.50
C LEU A 122 28.88 -12.87 -3.42
N ARG A 123 30.00 -12.13 -3.44
CA ARG A 123 30.23 -11.05 -4.39
C ARG A 123 30.06 -11.71 -5.75
N PHE A 124 28.92 -11.48 -6.37
CA PHE A 124 28.76 -11.71 -7.78
C PHE A 124 29.67 -10.68 -8.44
N SER A 125 30.94 -11.05 -8.60
CA SER A 125 31.87 -10.29 -9.41
C SER A 125 31.27 -10.31 -10.80
N ARG A 126 30.67 -9.20 -11.19
CA ARG A 126 30.12 -8.99 -12.52
C ARG A 126 31.33 -8.92 -13.45
N SER A 127 31.80 -10.07 -13.89
CA SER A 127 32.78 -10.16 -14.96
C SER A 127 32.16 -9.46 -16.15
N SER A 128 32.74 -8.35 -16.56
CA SER A 128 32.44 -7.70 -17.83
C SER A 128 32.64 -8.74 -18.93
N VAL A 129 31.56 -9.31 -19.46
CA VAL A 129 31.62 -10.22 -20.60
C VAL A 129 31.79 -9.34 -21.83
N SER A 130 33.04 -8.99 -22.14
CA SER A 130 33.43 -8.81 -23.53
C SER A 130 33.70 -10.21 -24.11
N GLY A 131 32.83 -10.62 -25.02
CA GLY A 131 32.90 -11.77 -25.93
C GLY A 131 33.99 -12.84 -25.71
N GLN A 132 33.56 -14.03 -25.32
CA GLN A 132 33.86 -15.34 -25.93
C GLN A 132 33.41 -16.42 -24.94
N GLN A 133 32.29 -17.10 -25.23
CA GLN A 133 31.95 -18.33 -24.52
C GLN A 133 32.86 -19.44 -25.08
N SER A 134 33.91 -19.78 -24.34
CA SER A 134 34.59 -21.06 -24.48
C SER A 134 34.21 -21.92 -23.28
N PHE A 135 33.36 -22.91 -23.51
CA PHE A 135 33.11 -23.96 -22.53
C PHE A 135 34.18 -25.04 -22.70
N THR A 136 34.96 -25.29 -21.65
CA THR A 136 35.83 -26.45 -21.56
C THR A 136 35.23 -27.43 -20.56
N ILE A 137 34.69 -28.55 -21.07
CA ILE A 137 34.45 -29.75 -20.27
C ILE A 137 35.49 -30.76 -20.72
N GLY A 138 36.38 -31.16 -19.80
CA GLY A 138 37.24 -32.34 -19.99
C GLY A 138 38.43 -32.18 -20.95
N GLY A 139 39.16 -31.06 -20.90
CA GLY A 139 40.57 -31.04 -21.33
C GLY A 139 40.87 -31.33 -22.81
N ARG A 140 39.91 -31.18 -23.74
CA ARG A 140 40.19 -31.14 -25.19
C ARG A 140 39.48 -29.97 -25.83
N ALA A 141 40.26 -29.05 -26.39
CA ALA A 141 39.78 -27.99 -27.25
C ALA A 141 39.33 -28.62 -28.58
N LEU A 142 38.02 -28.60 -28.86
CA LEU A 142 37.52 -28.83 -30.21
C LEU A 142 37.45 -27.48 -30.91
N HIS A 143 38.32 -27.30 -31.91
CA HIS A 143 38.22 -26.19 -32.84
C HIS A 143 36.92 -26.30 -33.63
N ALA A 144 36.04 -25.32 -33.50
CA ALA A 144 34.89 -25.18 -34.40
C ALA A 144 35.40 -24.72 -35.76
N ALA A 145 35.29 -25.58 -36.77
CA ALA A 145 35.50 -25.20 -38.16
C ALA A 145 34.36 -24.26 -38.58
N SER A 146 34.73 -23.05 -38.99
CA SER A 146 33.82 -22.08 -39.61
C SER A 146 33.60 -22.48 -41.07
N TYR A 147 32.40 -22.97 -41.39
CA TYR A 147 31.98 -23.10 -42.78
C TYR A 147 31.42 -21.75 -43.23
N CYS A 148 32.18 -21.02 -44.03
CA CYS A 148 31.64 -19.96 -44.88
C CYS A 148 31.26 -20.62 -46.21
N THR A 149 29.97 -20.73 -46.50
CA THR A 149 29.48 -20.91 -47.88
C THR A 149 29.05 -19.55 -48.40
N GLY A 150 29.68 -19.16 -49.52
CA GLY A 150 29.43 -17.89 -50.22
C GLY A 150 28.24 -17.93 -51.15
#